data_AF-A0A9X6NBY3-F1
#
_entry.id   AF-A0A9X6NBY3-F1
#
_cell.length_a   1.000
_cell.length_b   1.000
_cell.length_c   1.000
_cell.angle_alpha   90.00
_cell.angle_beta   90.00
_cell.angle_gamma   90.00
#
_symmetry.space_group_name_H-M   'P 1'
#
loop_
_entity.id
_entity.type
_entity.pdbx_description
1 polymer ?
#
loop_
_entity_poly.entity_id
_entity_poly.type
_entity_poly.pdbx_seq_one_letter_code
_entity_poly.pdbx_strand_id
1 'polypeptide(L)'
;MPIILVRILLQTLPILWIINGHTAVIQVEIACPGFIDPRAGGNGALAYHGPAFEAAVRESNRLHADKFNFTLAYLSDDSKVVPPDIAFISMTPDLLAEWFYRKRQFAADGVPVIISPGNLDNTAVHQLTSAYNILCISTMAFTKSEFKLRPAPVPISFGTVSTPSIAAAIFSLLVKYNWRNVFLVLDLSSAPVYQGIQSDMMKSKESQTIKFDVRKVTTTNLLTFKRLLEDFAALSREEILLREEDKVQSHEPGLDHYVLNETLAHHGRSKLRDGRWISQQFLNRTFLAPGGLSDVYVDSHGVRRESLSVSHFTGENVSRKSSPGQTITNYKNCWTCSDTGRGGQWPPPNEPLCGFTHLHCSETPAVLQGGGLAAVLIPMTVGVAGLVVAIRKFRSHRATPWTSSPYNLNSLCLVLPGFEPYDGRSFFNRLLCY
;
A
#
# COMPACT_ATOMS: atom_id res chain seq x y z
N MET A 1 54.67 34.47 32.91
CA MET A 1 54.68 33.92 31.53
C MET A 1 53.60 32.87 31.20
N PRO A 2 53.07 32.01 32.09
CA PRO A 2 52.13 30.95 31.66
C PRO A 2 50.75 31.46 31.23
N ILE A 3 50.29 32.61 31.75
CA ILE A 3 48.93 33.14 31.48
C ILE A 3 48.76 33.67 30.05
N ILE A 4 49.83 34.22 29.46
CA ILE A 4 49.79 34.77 28.10
C ILE A 4 49.68 33.64 27.07
N LEU A 5 50.39 32.53 27.28
CA LEU A 5 50.33 31.36 26.40
C LEU A 5 48.93 30.71 26.40
N VAL A 6 48.31 30.59 27.58
CA VAL A 6 46.96 30.02 27.73
C VAL A 6 45.92 30.88 27.02
N ARG A 7 46.01 32.22 27.11
CA ARG A 7 45.10 33.13 26.39
C ARG A 7 45.26 33.03 24.87
N ILE A 8 46.48 32.92 24.37
CA ILE A 8 46.74 32.77 22.93
C ILE A 8 46.20 31.42 22.44
N LEU A 9 46.37 30.33 23.20
CA LEU A 9 45.80 29.02 22.87
C LEU A 9 44.26 29.03 22.84
N LEU A 10 43.62 29.65 23.83
CA LEU A 10 42.16 29.75 23.91
C LEU A 10 41.55 30.63 22.82
N GLN A 11 42.26 31.68 22.37
CA GLN A 11 41.78 32.57 21.30
C GLN A 11 42.01 31.98 19.91
N THR A 12 43.02 31.13 19.73
CA THR A 12 43.33 30.51 18.42
C THR A 12 42.55 29.21 18.18
N LEU A 13 42.13 28.50 19.23
CA LEU A 13 41.27 27.31 19.14
C LEU A 13 39.98 27.48 18.30
N PRO A 14 39.14 28.51 18.51
CA PRO A 14 37.94 28.69 17.69
C PRO A 14 38.26 29.07 16.24
N ILE A 15 39.36 29.78 16.00
CA ILE A 15 39.82 30.13 14.65
C ILE A 15 40.32 28.86 13.93
N LEU A 16 41.05 27.97 14.61
CA LEU A 16 41.41 26.67 14.08
C LEU A 16 40.20 25.76 13.86
N TRP A 17 39.15 25.86 14.68
CA TRP A 17 37.90 25.12 14.48
C TRP A 17 37.08 25.63 13.28
N ILE A 18 37.11 26.93 13.01
CA ILE A 18 36.46 27.55 11.84
C ILE A 18 37.26 27.29 10.56
N ILE A 19 38.60 27.32 10.63
CA ILE A 19 39.48 27.06 9.48
C ILE A 19 39.56 25.56 9.16
N ASN A 20 39.52 24.69 10.18
CA ASN A 20 39.30 23.24 10.02
C ASN A 20 37.81 22.89 9.98
N GLY A 21 36.95 23.87 9.67
CA GLY A 21 35.56 23.65 9.26
C GLY A 21 35.51 22.95 7.90
N HIS A 22 36.22 21.83 7.77
CA HIS A 22 35.89 20.80 6.81
C HIS A 22 34.40 20.59 6.98
N THR A 23 33.65 20.95 5.94
CA THR A 23 32.26 20.59 5.79
C THR A 23 32.20 19.08 5.97
N ALA A 24 31.83 18.65 7.17
CA ALA A 24 31.76 17.25 7.49
C ALA A 24 30.65 16.67 6.62
N VAL A 25 31.04 16.02 5.54
CA VAL A 25 30.11 15.42 4.59
C VAL A 25 29.39 14.30 5.32
N ILE A 26 28.07 14.42 5.44
CA ILE A 26 27.24 13.44 6.12
C ILE A 26 27.20 12.18 5.25
N GLN A 27 27.69 11.07 5.79
CA GLN A 27 27.66 9.78 5.10
C GLN A 27 26.27 9.17 5.26
N VAL A 28 25.57 8.94 4.16
CA VAL A 28 24.24 8.31 4.16
C VAL A 28 24.38 6.92 3.55
N GLU A 29 24.13 5.89 4.36
CA GLU A 29 24.27 4.48 3.95
C GLU A 29 22.89 3.89 3.67
N ILE A 30 22.57 3.70 2.39
CA ILE A 30 21.30 3.13 1.96
C ILE A 30 21.48 1.62 1.80
N ALA A 31 20.74 0.84 2.59
CA ALA A 31 20.57 -0.58 2.38
C ALA A 31 19.25 -0.85 1.66
N CYS A 32 19.34 -1.60 0.57
CA CYS A 32 18.20 -2.07 -0.18
C CYS A 32 18.14 -3.60 -0.12
N PRO A 33 17.25 -4.20 0.68
CA PRO A 33 16.84 -5.59 0.49
C PRO A 33 16.11 -5.69 -0.85
N GLY A 34 16.90 -5.71 -1.92
CA GLY A 34 16.44 -5.73 -3.30
C GLY A 34 15.78 -7.04 -3.63
N PHE A 35 14.84 -6.98 -4.58
CA PHE A 35 14.26 -8.16 -5.19
C PHE A 35 14.76 -8.25 -6.63
N ILE A 36 15.28 -9.41 -7.02
CA ILE A 36 15.88 -9.61 -8.35
C ILE A 36 14.94 -10.40 -9.27
N ASP A 37 13.97 -11.17 -8.73
CA ASP A 37 13.15 -12.06 -9.56
C ASP A 37 11.87 -11.35 -10.05
N PRO A 38 11.78 -10.95 -11.34
CA PRO A 38 10.54 -10.40 -11.89
C PRO A 38 9.37 -11.38 -11.86
N ARG A 39 9.61 -12.70 -11.83
CA ARG A 39 8.55 -13.73 -11.87
C ARG A 39 7.80 -13.89 -10.56
N ALA A 40 8.42 -13.45 -9.48
CA ALA A 40 7.81 -13.48 -8.17
C ALA A 40 7.00 -12.22 -7.86
N GLY A 41 6.64 -11.47 -8.91
CA GLY A 41 5.55 -10.51 -8.89
C GLY A 41 5.79 -9.39 -7.90
N GLY A 42 6.89 -8.64 -8.10
CA GLY A 42 7.19 -7.45 -7.31
C GLY A 42 5.96 -6.57 -7.20
N ASN A 43 5.35 -6.56 -6.00
CA ASN A 43 4.05 -6.03 -5.52
C ASN A 43 3.40 -4.78 -6.19
N GLY A 44 3.43 -4.65 -7.52
CA GLY A 44 2.98 -3.48 -8.26
C GLY A 44 4.07 -2.46 -8.66
N ALA A 45 5.36 -2.79 -8.60
CA ALA A 45 6.40 -1.93 -9.15
C ALA A 45 7.40 -2.67 -10.01
N LEU A 46 8.01 -1.90 -10.90
CA LEU A 46 8.98 -2.36 -11.87
C LEU A 46 10.01 -3.25 -11.18
N ALA A 47 10.07 -4.53 -11.55
CA ALA A 47 11.01 -5.52 -11.00
C ALA A 47 12.50 -5.09 -11.06
N TYR A 48 12.81 -3.98 -11.74
CA TYR A 48 14.12 -3.39 -11.91
C TYR A 48 14.25 -2.04 -11.20
N HIS A 49 14.12 -2.03 -9.87
CA HIS A 49 14.37 -0.84 -9.06
C HIS A 49 15.86 -0.49 -8.93
N GLY A 50 16.73 -1.48 -9.09
CA GLY A 50 18.17 -1.31 -8.90
C GLY A 50 18.74 -0.13 -9.68
N PRO A 51 18.66 -0.15 -11.03
CA PRO A 51 19.16 0.95 -11.86
C PRO A 51 18.58 2.32 -11.53
N ALA A 52 17.30 2.38 -11.10
CA ALA A 52 16.67 3.64 -10.70
C ALA A 52 17.27 4.18 -9.39
N PHE A 53 17.51 3.31 -8.40
CA PHE A 53 18.18 3.71 -7.16
C PHE A 53 19.64 4.11 -7.38
N GLU A 54 20.39 3.40 -8.22
CA GLU A 54 21.76 3.80 -8.58
C GLU A 54 21.81 5.16 -9.26
N ALA A 55 20.91 5.40 -10.21
CA ALA A 55 20.79 6.68 -10.89
C ALA A 55 20.42 7.80 -9.91
N ALA A 56 19.48 7.54 -8.99
CA ALA A 56 19.08 8.49 -7.95
C ALA A 56 20.25 8.83 -7.02
N VAL A 57 20.98 7.84 -6.50
CA VAL A 57 22.15 8.05 -5.62
C VAL A 57 23.24 8.84 -6.33
N ARG A 58 23.53 8.51 -7.59
CA ARG A 58 24.50 9.25 -8.40
C ARG A 58 24.10 10.72 -8.56
N GLU A 59 22.83 10.99 -8.85
CA GLU A 59 22.34 12.35 -9.04
C GLU A 59 22.28 13.12 -7.70
N SER A 60 21.89 12.47 -6.60
CA SER A 60 21.92 13.06 -5.26
C SER A 60 23.34 13.44 -4.84
N ASN A 61 24.33 12.57 -5.10
CA ASN A 61 25.74 12.90 -4.87
C ASN A 61 26.20 14.05 -5.76
N ARG A 62 25.76 14.12 -7.01
CA ARG A 62 26.10 15.25 -7.90
C ARG A 62 25.53 16.59 -7.41
N LEU A 63 24.29 16.58 -6.91
CA LEU A 63 23.58 17.78 -6.46
C LEU A 63 23.99 18.23 -5.05
N HIS A 64 24.50 17.31 -4.23
CA HIS A 64 24.74 17.55 -2.81
C HIS A 64 26.14 17.14 -2.33
N ALA A 65 27.12 17.07 -3.24
CA ALA A 65 28.48 16.58 -2.97
C ALA A 65 29.19 17.26 -1.78
N ASP A 66 28.83 18.51 -1.47
CA ASP A 66 29.40 19.31 -0.38
C ASP A 66 28.77 19.02 0.99
N LYS A 67 27.61 18.34 1.02
CA LYS A 67 26.80 18.14 2.23
C LYS A 67 26.57 16.67 2.56
N PHE A 68 26.33 15.86 1.54
CA PHE A 68 25.96 14.47 1.68
C PHE A 68 26.80 13.58 0.76
N ASN A 69 27.11 12.39 1.24
CA ASN A 69 27.65 11.31 0.44
C ASN A 69 26.76 10.07 0.62
N PHE A 70 25.94 9.80 -0.38
CA PHE A 70 25.03 8.68 -0.45
C PHE A 70 25.74 7.45 -1.00
N THR A 71 25.61 6.33 -0.30
CA THR A 71 26.05 5.00 -0.75
C THR A 71 24.86 4.06 -0.80
N LEU A 72 24.89 3.08 -1.70
CA LEU A 72 23.83 2.08 -1.88
C LEU A 72 24.42 0.68 -1.82
N ALA A 73 23.83 -0.17 -0.99
CA ALA A 73 24.16 -1.59 -0.89
C ALA A 73 22.90 -2.42 -1.13
N TYR A 74 22.96 -3.33 -2.11
CA TYR A 74 21.95 -4.36 -2.27
C TYR A 74 22.25 -5.52 -1.31
N LEU A 75 21.23 -5.96 -0.57
CA LEU A 75 21.41 -7.02 0.44
C LEU A 75 21.18 -8.42 -0.12
N SER A 76 20.58 -8.52 -1.31
CA SER A 76 20.50 -9.74 -2.07
C SER A 76 21.90 -10.15 -2.54
N ASP A 77 22.32 -11.37 -2.20
CA ASP A 77 23.58 -11.95 -2.64
C ASP A 77 23.52 -12.23 -4.16
N ASP A 78 24.37 -11.56 -4.95
CA ASP A 78 24.45 -11.71 -6.42
C ASP A 78 24.61 -13.18 -6.86
N SER A 79 25.10 -14.05 -5.97
CA SER A 79 25.41 -15.45 -6.27
C SER A 79 24.28 -16.45 -5.99
N LYS A 80 23.22 -16.04 -5.28
CA LYS A 80 22.16 -16.97 -4.84
C LYS A 80 20.87 -16.68 -5.60
N VAL A 81 20.32 -17.74 -6.19
CA VAL A 81 18.94 -17.74 -6.69
C VAL A 81 18.06 -17.29 -5.51
N VAL A 82 17.51 -16.08 -5.62
CA VAL A 82 16.60 -15.55 -4.60
C VAL A 82 15.41 -16.50 -4.59
N PRO A 83 15.12 -17.15 -3.44
CA PRO A 83 14.02 -18.09 -3.39
C PRO A 83 12.71 -17.33 -3.61
N PRO A 84 11.65 -18.02 -4.08
CA PRO A 84 10.37 -17.39 -4.35
C PRO A 84 9.87 -16.58 -3.17
N ASP A 85 9.15 -15.51 -3.50
CA ASP A 85 8.74 -14.39 -2.66
C ASP A 85 8.63 -14.63 -1.14
N ILE A 86 7.84 -15.62 -0.73
CA ILE A 86 7.56 -15.92 0.69
C ILE A 86 8.84 -16.27 1.47
N ALA A 87 9.77 -17.00 0.85
CA ALA A 87 11.03 -17.35 1.50
C ALA A 87 11.93 -16.12 1.66
N PHE A 88 11.96 -15.24 0.66
CA PHE A 88 12.73 -14.00 0.72
C PHE A 88 12.24 -13.07 1.84
N ILE A 89 10.92 -12.97 2.00
CA ILE A 89 10.29 -12.23 3.10
C ILE A 89 10.84 -12.70 4.45
N SER A 90 10.94 -14.01 4.67
CA SER A 90 11.46 -14.58 5.93
C SER A 90 12.97 -14.37 6.14
N MET A 91 13.74 -14.21 5.06
CA MET A 91 15.20 -14.01 5.11
C MET A 91 15.60 -12.53 5.25
N THR A 92 14.70 -11.61 4.90
CA THR A 92 14.98 -10.17 4.91
C THR A 92 15.50 -9.66 6.27
N PRO A 93 14.93 -10.07 7.42
CA PRO A 93 15.45 -9.68 8.73
C PRO A 93 16.93 -10.05 8.94
N ASP A 94 17.32 -11.25 8.53
CA ASP A 94 18.70 -11.74 8.67
C ASP A 94 19.66 -10.97 7.76
N LEU A 95 19.26 -10.68 6.52
CA LEU A 95 20.06 -9.89 5.58
C LEU A 95 20.27 -8.46 6.10
N LEU A 96 19.23 -7.85 6.67
CA LEU A 96 19.32 -6.51 7.29
C LEU A 96 20.21 -6.51 8.53
N ALA A 97 20.06 -7.52 9.40
CA ALA A 97 20.90 -7.65 10.59
C ALA A 97 22.37 -7.89 10.20
N GLU A 98 22.64 -8.75 9.23
CA GLU A 98 24.00 -8.98 8.72
C GLU A 98 24.60 -7.70 8.17
N TRP A 99 23.86 -6.95 7.35
CA TRP A 99 24.32 -5.68 6.84
C TRP A 99 24.64 -4.70 7.97
N PHE A 100 23.70 -4.52 8.91
CA PHE A 100 23.82 -3.57 10.00
C PHE A 100 25.01 -3.85 10.91
N TYR A 101 25.22 -5.11 11.30
CA TYR A 101 26.28 -5.49 12.23
C TYR A 101 27.64 -5.75 11.58
N ARG A 102 27.69 -6.15 10.30
CA ARG A 102 28.93 -6.63 9.68
C ARG A 102 29.36 -5.91 8.41
N LYS A 103 28.43 -5.34 7.64
CA LYS A 103 28.74 -4.80 6.30
C LYS A 103 28.65 -3.28 6.19
N ARG A 104 28.19 -2.57 7.24
CA ARG A 104 28.21 -1.11 7.25
C ARG A 104 29.64 -0.58 7.10
N GLN A 105 29.80 0.37 6.18
CA GLN A 105 31.08 1.03 5.93
C GLN A 105 31.32 2.14 6.94
N PHE A 106 30.25 2.84 7.35
CA PHE A 106 30.31 4.00 8.24
C PHE A 106 29.56 3.74 9.54
N ALA A 107 29.89 2.64 10.24
CA ALA A 107 29.15 2.20 11.42
C ALA A 107 29.05 3.26 12.55
N ALA A 108 30.11 4.05 12.76
CA ALA A 108 30.17 5.06 13.83
C ALA A 108 29.48 6.38 13.46
N ASP A 109 29.69 6.88 12.24
CA ASP A 109 29.35 8.26 11.86
C ASP A 109 28.36 8.35 10.69
N GLY A 110 28.00 7.21 10.09
CA GLY A 110 27.05 7.13 8.98
C GLY A 110 25.60 7.12 9.45
N VAL A 111 24.73 7.74 8.66
CA VAL A 111 23.27 7.71 8.79
C VAL A 111 22.75 6.51 8.00
N PRO A 112 22.34 5.41 8.66
CA PRO A 112 21.74 4.29 7.97
C PRO A 112 20.32 4.64 7.50
N VAL A 113 19.97 4.18 6.31
CA VAL A 113 18.62 4.26 5.74
C VAL A 113 18.30 2.93 5.09
N ILE A 114 17.09 2.39 5.34
CA ILE A 114 16.58 1.23 4.62
C ILE A 114 15.60 1.70 3.55
N ILE A 115 15.82 1.31 2.29
CA ILE A 115 14.86 1.52 1.20
C ILE A 115 14.37 0.17 0.69
N SER A 116 13.09 -0.11 0.90
CA SER A 116 12.42 -1.31 0.41
C SER A 116 11.74 -1.06 -0.94
N PRO A 117 12.03 -1.87 -1.98
CA PRO A 117 11.31 -1.85 -3.26
C PRO A 117 9.87 -2.40 -3.18
N GLY A 118 9.34 -2.67 -1.97
CA GLY A 118 8.09 -3.40 -1.76
C GLY A 118 8.32 -4.87 -1.48
N ASN A 119 7.24 -5.58 -1.13
CA ASN A 119 7.25 -7.04 -0.90
C ASN A 119 8.12 -7.57 0.23
N LEU A 120 8.44 -6.72 1.20
CA LEU A 120 9.04 -7.18 2.44
C LEU A 120 7.97 -7.45 3.48
N ASP A 121 8.29 -8.30 4.45
CA ASP A 121 7.57 -8.28 5.71
C ASP A 121 7.82 -6.93 6.37
N ASN A 122 6.91 -5.99 6.13
CA ASN A 122 6.92 -4.69 6.77
C ASN A 122 6.95 -4.85 8.29
N THR A 123 6.46 -5.96 8.83
CA THR A 123 6.39 -6.20 10.26
C THR A 123 7.78 -6.42 10.85
N ALA A 124 8.51 -7.46 10.41
CA ALA A 124 9.86 -7.75 10.91
C ALA A 124 10.88 -6.66 10.53
N VAL A 125 10.80 -6.12 9.30
CA VAL A 125 11.67 -5.01 8.89
C VAL A 125 11.40 -3.76 9.72
N HIS A 126 10.13 -3.41 9.98
CA HIS A 126 9.78 -2.27 10.83
C HIS A 126 10.21 -2.48 12.28
N GLN A 127 10.07 -3.70 12.81
CA GLN A 127 10.59 -4.05 14.14
C GLN A 127 12.10 -3.82 14.24
N LEU A 128 12.88 -4.33 13.28
CA LEU A 128 14.33 -4.17 13.27
C LEU A 128 14.74 -2.71 13.12
N THR A 129 14.19 -2.02 12.11
CA THR A 129 14.48 -0.59 11.90
C THR A 129 14.05 0.26 13.09
N SER A 130 12.98 -0.12 13.79
CA SER A 130 12.61 0.51 15.06
C SER A 130 13.59 0.23 16.18
N ALA A 131 14.03 -1.01 16.35
CA ALA A 131 14.99 -1.38 17.38
C ALA A 131 16.35 -0.71 17.16
N TYR A 132 16.72 -0.50 15.90
CA TYR A 132 17.98 0.13 15.51
C TYR A 132 17.89 1.64 15.32
N ASN A 133 16.70 2.24 15.47
CA ASN A 133 16.43 3.64 15.21
C ASN A 133 16.88 4.09 13.79
N ILE A 134 16.58 3.27 12.78
CA ILE A 134 16.92 3.50 11.38
C ILE A 134 15.69 4.00 10.63
N LEU A 135 15.88 5.00 9.76
CA LEU A 135 14.82 5.44 8.85
C LEU A 135 14.51 4.32 7.86
N CYS A 136 13.24 3.91 7.79
CA CYS A 136 12.75 2.96 6.82
C CYS A 136 11.84 3.66 5.81
N ILE A 137 12.16 3.49 4.53
CA ILE A 137 11.39 3.99 3.40
C ILE A 137 10.85 2.80 2.61
N SER A 138 9.53 2.68 2.50
CA SER A 138 8.89 1.76 1.56
C SER A 138 8.52 2.51 0.30
N THR A 139 8.91 1.99 -0.86
CA THR A 139 8.55 2.60 -2.16
C THR A 139 7.23 2.07 -2.71
N MET A 140 6.63 1.09 -2.03
CA MET A 140 5.52 0.29 -2.53
C MET A 140 4.55 -0.12 -1.43
N ALA A 141 3.42 -0.71 -1.82
CA ALA A 141 2.30 -1.06 -0.95
C ALA A 141 2.79 -1.61 0.41
N PHE A 142 2.38 -0.94 1.48
CA PHE A 142 2.75 -1.30 2.83
C PHE A 142 1.54 -1.84 3.59
N THR A 143 1.78 -2.86 4.38
CA THR A 143 0.85 -3.33 5.39
C THR A 143 1.20 -2.63 6.70
N LYS A 144 0.18 -2.22 7.44
CA LYS A 144 0.37 -1.69 8.78
C LYS A 144 0.95 -2.80 9.66
N SER A 145 2.10 -2.55 10.29
CA SER A 145 2.66 -3.46 11.29
C SER A 145 1.64 -3.75 12.39
N GLU A 146 1.53 -5.02 12.77
CA GLU A 146 0.64 -5.45 13.85
C GLU A 146 1.18 -5.06 15.23
N PHE A 147 2.47 -4.71 15.30
CA PHE A 147 3.13 -4.36 16.55
C PHE A 147 2.95 -2.88 16.91
N LYS A 148 2.64 -2.64 18.18
CA LYS A 148 2.65 -1.29 18.77
C LYS A 148 4.08 -0.95 19.20
N LEU A 149 4.90 -0.55 18.24
CA LEU A 149 6.28 -0.13 18.50
C LEU A 149 6.25 1.31 19.04
N ARG A 150 6.64 1.51 20.30
CA ARG A 150 6.79 2.83 20.94
C ARG A 150 8.08 2.84 21.78
N PRO A 151 9.02 3.78 21.56
CA PRO A 151 9.11 4.76 20.48
C PRO A 151 9.65 4.12 19.19
N ALA A 152 8.91 4.19 18.10
CA ALA A 152 9.37 3.70 16.79
C ALA A 152 9.51 4.85 15.80
N PRO A 153 10.57 4.87 14.97
CA PRO A 153 10.62 5.71 13.80
C PRO A 153 9.38 5.45 12.93
N VAL A 154 8.79 6.53 12.43
CA VAL A 154 7.68 6.45 11.49
C VAL A 154 8.25 5.97 10.15
N PRO A 155 7.84 4.81 9.62
CA PRO A 155 8.24 4.40 8.29
C PRO A 155 7.57 5.34 7.28
N ILE A 156 8.32 5.79 6.28
CA ILE A 156 7.80 6.63 5.22
C ILE A 156 7.43 5.72 4.06
N SER A 157 6.17 5.78 3.61
CA SER A 157 5.73 5.07 2.41
C SER A 157 5.51 6.05 1.27
N PHE A 158 6.16 5.80 0.13
CA PHE A 158 5.93 6.48 -1.14
C PHE A 158 5.03 5.69 -2.09
N GLY A 159 4.57 4.50 -1.69
CA GLY A 159 3.61 3.74 -2.47
C GLY A 159 2.32 4.53 -2.66
N THR A 160 1.91 4.75 -3.91
CA THR A 160 0.59 5.31 -4.26
C THR A 160 -0.56 4.35 -3.94
N VAL A 161 -0.22 3.09 -3.68
CA VAL A 161 -1.13 1.97 -3.48
C VAL A 161 -1.27 1.69 -1.98
N SER A 162 -2.37 2.16 -1.41
CA SER A 162 -2.78 1.84 -0.04
C SER A 162 -3.82 0.72 -0.08
N THR A 163 -3.52 -0.44 0.52
CA THR A 163 -4.45 -1.59 0.53
C THR A 163 -5.80 -1.24 1.18
N PRO A 164 -5.87 -0.44 2.27
CA PRO A 164 -7.16 0.03 2.79
C PRO A 164 -7.91 0.93 1.81
N SER A 165 -7.19 1.79 1.07
CA SER A 165 -7.83 2.69 0.11
C SER A 165 -8.39 1.94 -1.09
N ILE A 166 -7.69 0.91 -1.58
CA ILE A 166 -8.21 0.02 -2.62
C ILE A 166 -9.41 -0.76 -2.11
N ALA A 167 -9.32 -1.35 -0.92
CA ALA A 167 -10.42 -2.08 -0.32
C ALA A 167 -11.67 -1.18 -0.18
N ALA A 168 -11.50 0.06 0.28
CA ALA A 168 -12.59 1.05 0.37
C ALA A 168 -13.15 1.45 -1.00
N ALA A 169 -12.30 1.57 -2.03
CA ALA A 169 -12.74 1.84 -3.39
C ALA A 169 -13.56 0.68 -3.97
N ILE A 170 -13.10 -0.56 -3.76
CA ILE A 170 -13.85 -1.78 -4.12
C ILE A 170 -15.20 -1.78 -3.39
N PHE A 171 -15.23 -1.55 -2.08
CA PHE A 171 -16.48 -1.47 -1.32
C PHE A 171 -17.42 -0.40 -1.83
N SER A 172 -16.91 0.80 -2.08
CA SER A 172 -17.72 1.90 -2.63
C SER A 172 -18.35 1.50 -3.97
N LEU A 173 -17.63 0.73 -4.79
CA LEU A 173 -18.14 0.18 -6.04
C LEU A 173 -19.23 -0.89 -5.80
N LEU A 174 -19.00 -1.83 -4.89
CA LEU A 174 -19.98 -2.85 -4.51
C LEU A 174 -21.27 -2.22 -3.99
N VAL A 175 -21.17 -1.27 -3.07
CA VAL A 175 -22.30 -0.53 -2.50
C VAL A 175 -23.02 0.30 -3.56
N LYS A 176 -22.28 1.00 -4.42
CA LYS A 176 -22.84 1.83 -5.49
C LYS A 176 -23.69 1.01 -6.47
N TYR A 177 -23.29 -0.22 -6.77
CA TYR A 177 -24.03 -1.12 -7.64
C TYR A 177 -24.95 -2.08 -6.88
N ASN A 178 -25.10 -1.87 -5.57
CA ASN A 178 -25.91 -2.68 -4.66
C ASN A 178 -25.50 -4.16 -4.62
N TRP A 179 -24.28 -4.54 -5.04
CA TRP A 179 -23.82 -5.93 -5.04
C TRP A 179 -23.61 -6.43 -3.60
N ARG A 180 -24.40 -7.44 -3.20
CA ARG A 180 -24.40 -7.96 -1.81
C ARG A 180 -23.76 -9.33 -1.65
N ASN A 181 -23.62 -10.10 -2.71
CA ASN A 181 -23.02 -11.44 -2.69
C ASN A 181 -21.89 -11.46 -3.71
N VAL A 182 -20.65 -11.42 -3.26
CA VAL A 182 -19.49 -11.29 -4.13
C VAL A 182 -18.63 -12.54 -4.00
N PHE A 183 -18.33 -13.17 -5.13
CA PHE A 183 -17.39 -14.27 -5.19
C PHE A 183 -15.97 -13.71 -5.34
N LEU A 184 -15.17 -13.87 -4.30
CA LEU A 184 -13.83 -13.29 -4.25
C LEU A 184 -12.79 -14.38 -4.48
N VAL A 185 -12.11 -14.34 -5.62
CA VAL A 185 -11.03 -15.26 -5.94
C VAL A 185 -9.69 -14.60 -5.62
N LEU A 186 -8.93 -15.22 -4.73
CA LEU A 186 -7.59 -14.79 -4.34
C LEU A 186 -6.57 -15.81 -4.83
N ASP A 187 -5.65 -15.39 -5.70
CA ASP A 187 -4.53 -16.23 -6.10
C ASP A 187 -3.37 -16.09 -5.12
N LEU A 188 -3.09 -17.16 -4.37
CA LEU A 188 -2.04 -17.24 -3.37
C LEU A 188 -0.62 -17.19 -3.96
N SER A 189 -0.49 -17.43 -5.27
CA SER A 189 0.79 -17.28 -5.96
C SER A 189 0.99 -15.91 -6.59
N SER A 190 0.02 -15.00 -6.45
CA SER A 190 0.17 -13.60 -6.83
C SER A 190 0.86 -12.79 -5.71
N ALA A 191 1.29 -11.59 -6.09
CA ALA A 191 1.81 -10.54 -5.22
C ALA A 191 1.06 -10.43 -3.86
N PRO A 192 1.76 -10.50 -2.70
CA PRO A 192 1.15 -10.41 -1.37
C PRO A 192 0.23 -9.20 -1.12
N VAL A 193 0.39 -8.11 -1.89
CA VAL A 193 -0.52 -6.95 -1.85
C VAL A 193 -1.99 -7.34 -2.03
N TYR A 194 -2.30 -8.34 -2.87
CA TYR A 194 -3.67 -8.81 -3.08
C TYR A 194 -4.26 -9.48 -1.84
N GLN A 195 -3.43 -10.17 -1.07
CA GLN A 195 -3.83 -10.75 0.22
C GLN A 195 -4.07 -9.64 1.25
N GLY A 196 -3.26 -8.57 1.21
CA GLY A 196 -3.47 -7.35 2.00
C GLY A 196 -4.82 -6.68 1.69
N ILE A 197 -5.12 -6.48 0.41
CA ILE A 197 -6.42 -5.93 -0.04
C ILE A 197 -7.57 -6.81 0.45
N GLN A 198 -7.48 -8.14 0.28
CA GLN A 198 -8.50 -9.06 0.77
C GLN A 198 -8.66 -8.97 2.29
N SER A 199 -7.57 -8.90 3.05
CA SER A 199 -7.63 -8.75 4.51
C SER A 199 -8.31 -7.44 4.92
N ASP A 200 -7.97 -6.33 4.27
CA ASP A 200 -8.58 -5.03 4.55
C ASP A 200 -10.06 -5.00 4.14
N MET A 201 -10.42 -5.70 3.06
CA MET A 201 -11.81 -5.90 2.69
C MET A 201 -12.58 -6.60 3.81
N MET A 202 -12.08 -7.73 4.32
CA MET A 202 -12.74 -8.47 5.39
C MET A 202 -12.78 -7.72 6.74
N LYS A 203 -11.86 -6.77 6.97
CA LYS A 203 -11.82 -5.96 8.20
C LYS A 203 -12.77 -4.76 8.18
N SER A 204 -13.20 -4.28 7.01
CA SER A 204 -14.10 -3.12 6.92
C SER A 204 -15.43 -3.42 7.61
N LYS A 205 -16.01 -2.43 8.32
CA LYS A 205 -17.37 -2.55 8.89
C LYS A 205 -18.42 -2.77 7.80
N GLU A 206 -18.16 -2.28 6.60
CA GLU A 206 -19.03 -2.43 5.43
C GLU A 206 -19.13 -3.89 4.97
N SER A 207 -18.15 -4.73 5.31
CA SER A 207 -18.20 -6.19 5.08
C SER A 207 -19.41 -6.86 5.74
N GLN A 208 -20.02 -6.24 6.77
CA GLN A 208 -21.25 -6.78 7.37
C GLN A 208 -22.46 -6.70 6.43
N THR A 209 -22.42 -5.82 5.42
CA THR A 209 -23.52 -5.64 4.45
C THR A 209 -23.33 -6.46 3.18
N ILE A 210 -22.10 -6.91 2.91
CA ILE A 210 -21.71 -7.65 1.71
C ILE A 210 -21.14 -9.00 2.11
N LYS A 211 -21.79 -10.06 1.68
CA LYS A 211 -21.32 -11.42 1.86
C LYS A 211 -20.24 -11.72 0.82
N PHE A 212 -19.05 -12.06 1.29
CA PHE A 212 -17.96 -12.55 0.45
C PHE A 212 -17.85 -14.07 0.51
N ASP A 213 -17.99 -14.73 -0.63
CA ASP A 213 -17.70 -16.14 -0.81
C ASP A 213 -16.27 -16.26 -1.35
N VAL A 214 -15.29 -16.35 -0.44
CA VAL A 214 -13.86 -16.31 -0.80
C VAL A 214 -13.36 -17.67 -1.26
N ARG A 215 -12.60 -17.72 -2.36
CA ARG A 215 -11.88 -18.90 -2.83
C ARG A 215 -10.39 -18.57 -3.00
N LYS A 216 -9.55 -19.35 -2.34
CA LYS A 216 -8.10 -19.25 -2.46
C LYS A 216 -7.62 -20.26 -3.49
N VAL A 217 -6.90 -19.79 -4.50
CA VAL A 217 -6.37 -20.63 -5.58
C VAL A 217 -4.87 -20.46 -5.69
N THR A 218 -4.22 -21.31 -6.46
CA THR A 218 -2.81 -21.17 -6.84
C THR A 218 -2.76 -21.39 -8.34
N THR A 219 -2.36 -20.38 -9.13
CA THR A 219 -2.43 -20.45 -10.61
C THR A 219 -1.63 -21.60 -11.21
N THR A 220 -0.66 -22.16 -10.47
CA THR A 220 0.09 -23.36 -10.90
C THR A 220 -0.78 -24.62 -11.01
N ASN A 221 -2.01 -24.61 -10.49
CA ASN A 221 -2.91 -25.76 -10.54
C ASN A 221 -4.16 -25.47 -11.42
N LEU A 222 -4.06 -25.78 -12.72
CA LEU A 222 -5.14 -25.53 -13.69
C LEU A 222 -6.42 -26.33 -13.43
N LEU A 223 -6.34 -27.48 -12.76
CA LEU A 223 -7.51 -28.32 -12.43
C LEU A 223 -8.50 -27.62 -11.50
N THR A 224 -8.04 -26.59 -10.78
CA THR A 224 -8.86 -25.83 -9.84
C THR A 224 -9.86 -24.91 -10.53
N PHE A 225 -9.59 -24.45 -11.76
CA PHE A 225 -10.42 -23.43 -12.40
C PHE A 225 -11.83 -23.93 -12.80
N LYS A 226 -11.96 -25.18 -13.24
CA LYS A 226 -13.29 -25.71 -13.62
C LYS A 226 -14.24 -25.72 -12.42
N ARG A 227 -13.78 -26.27 -11.29
CA ARG A 227 -14.57 -26.28 -10.03
C ARG A 227 -14.82 -24.88 -9.51
N LEU A 228 -13.85 -23.97 -9.65
CA LEU A 228 -14.01 -22.57 -9.27
C LEU A 228 -15.12 -21.88 -10.07
N LEU A 229 -15.19 -22.12 -11.38
CA LEU A 229 -16.23 -21.57 -12.26
C LEU A 229 -17.61 -22.19 -11.96
N GLU A 230 -17.65 -23.49 -11.64
CA GLU A 230 -18.88 -24.17 -11.19
C GLU A 230 -19.39 -23.57 -9.87
N ASP A 231 -18.51 -23.38 -8.88
CA ASP A 231 -18.82 -22.71 -7.62
C ASP A 231 -19.29 -21.27 -7.84
N PHE A 232 -18.59 -20.51 -8.70
CA PHE A 232 -18.96 -19.15 -9.04
C PHE A 232 -20.36 -19.09 -9.62
N ALA A 233 -20.64 -19.89 -10.66
CA ALA A 233 -21.94 -19.94 -11.32
C ALA A 233 -23.09 -20.29 -10.36
N ALA A 234 -22.82 -21.08 -9.32
CA ALA A 234 -23.80 -21.46 -8.31
C ALA A 234 -24.02 -20.40 -7.23
N LEU A 235 -22.99 -19.62 -6.86
CA LEU A 235 -22.99 -18.80 -5.65
C LEU A 235 -23.13 -17.30 -5.89
N SER A 236 -22.70 -16.77 -7.03
CA SER A 236 -22.67 -15.32 -7.28
C SER A 236 -22.71 -15.01 -8.78
N ARG A 237 -23.03 -13.76 -9.11
CA ARG A 237 -22.90 -13.22 -10.48
C ARG A 237 -21.71 -12.28 -10.61
N GLU A 238 -21.15 -11.87 -9.48
CA GLU A 238 -20.13 -10.86 -9.34
C GLU A 238 -18.85 -11.51 -8.85
N GLU A 239 -17.87 -11.64 -9.75
CA GLU A 239 -16.54 -12.13 -9.42
C GLU A 239 -15.59 -10.95 -9.24
N ILE A 240 -14.88 -10.93 -8.11
CA ILE A 240 -13.67 -10.14 -7.97
C ILE A 240 -12.50 -11.11 -8.00
N LEU A 241 -11.63 -10.95 -9.00
CA LEU A 241 -10.41 -11.73 -9.14
C LEU A 241 -9.22 -10.86 -8.73
N LEU A 242 -8.61 -11.20 -7.58
CA LEU A 242 -7.38 -10.60 -7.11
C LEU A 242 -6.21 -11.52 -7.49
N ARG A 243 -5.60 -11.23 -8.64
CA ARG A 243 -4.44 -11.95 -9.14
C ARG A 243 -3.50 -11.04 -9.93
N GLU A 244 -2.28 -11.51 -10.10
CA GLU A 244 -1.31 -10.98 -11.05
C GLU A 244 -1.67 -11.37 -12.48
N GLU A 245 -1.56 -10.43 -13.42
CA GLU A 245 -2.02 -10.60 -14.80
C GLU A 245 -1.09 -11.52 -15.62
N ASP A 246 0.21 -11.51 -15.32
CA ASP A 246 1.27 -12.05 -16.20
C ASP A 246 1.43 -13.58 -16.17
N LYS A 247 0.82 -14.30 -15.21
CA LYS A 247 1.02 -15.75 -15.10
C LYS A 247 0.21 -16.60 -16.08
N VAL A 248 -0.75 -16.03 -16.78
CA VAL A 248 -1.64 -16.81 -17.67
C VAL A 248 -1.05 -17.03 -19.07
N GLN A 249 0.00 -16.30 -19.46
CA GLN A 249 0.61 -16.37 -20.80
C GLN A 249 2.14 -16.17 -20.78
N SER A 250 2.87 -16.86 -19.89
CA SER A 250 4.33 -16.72 -19.68
C SER A 250 5.25 -17.18 -20.84
N HIS A 251 4.79 -17.07 -22.08
CA HIS A 251 5.65 -17.04 -23.27
C HIS A 251 5.69 -15.68 -23.95
N GLU A 252 4.98 -14.66 -23.45
CA GLU A 252 5.02 -13.34 -24.06
C GLU A 252 6.03 -12.40 -23.37
N PRO A 253 6.91 -11.74 -24.15
CA PRO A 253 7.91 -10.83 -23.62
C PRO A 253 7.27 -9.56 -23.02
N GLY A 254 7.71 -9.16 -21.82
CA GLY A 254 7.27 -7.93 -21.15
C GLY A 254 7.66 -6.64 -21.89
N LEU A 255 7.10 -5.49 -21.48
CA LEU A 255 7.40 -4.16 -22.04
C LEU A 255 8.91 -3.87 -22.07
N ASP A 256 9.61 -4.26 -21.00
CA ASP A 256 11.05 -4.15 -20.85
C ASP A 256 11.77 -4.93 -21.95
N HIS A 257 11.33 -6.14 -22.27
CA HIS A 257 11.92 -6.94 -23.34
C HIS A 257 11.80 -6.26 -24.71
N TYR A 258 10.67 -5.62 -25.04
CA TYR A 258 10.52 -4.88 -26.29
C TYR A 258 11.52 -3.73 -26.39
N VAL A 259 11.58 -2.87 -25.36
CA VAL A 259 12.47 -1.70 -25.37
C VAL A 259 13.94 -2.13 -25.32
N LEU A 260 14.29 -3.11 -24.50
CA LEU A 260 15.68 -3.59 -24.39
C LEU A 260 16.14 -4.26 -25.68
N ASN A 261 15.30 -5.07 -26.33
CA ASN A 261 15.66 -5.72 -27.58
C ASN A 261 15.76 -4.71 -28.74
N GLU A 262 14.83 -3.74 -28.84
CA GLU A 262 14.90 -2.62 -29.78
C GLU A 262 16.17 -1.79 -29.57
N THR A 263 16.47 -1.46 -28.30
CA THR A 263 17.68 -0.72 -27.92
C THR A 263 18.95 -1.47 -28.32
N LEU A 264 19.00 -2.77 -28.03
CA LEU A 264 20.13 -3.61 -28.36
C LEU A 264 20.34 -3.69 -29.88
N ALA A 265 19.26 -3.86 -30.63
CA ALA A 265 19.28 -4.01 -32.08
C ALA A 265 19.69 -2.72 -32.80
N HIS A 266 19.17 -1.56 -32.37
CA HIS A 266 19.40 -0.29 -33.08
C HIS A 266 20.55 0.55 -32.54
N HIS A 267 20.87 0.42 -31.25
CA HIS A 267 21.80 1.33 -30.56
C HIS A 267 22.95 0.62 -29.84
N GLY A 268 22.91 -0.72 -29.74
CA GLY A 268 23.97 -1.54 -29.17
C GLY A 268 24.04 -1.53 -27.64
N ARG A 269 24.96 -2.33 -27.10
CA ARG A 269 25.09 -2.60 -25.66
C ARG A 269 25.47 -1.38 -24.80
N SER A 270 26.08 -0.36 -25.38
CA SER A 270 26.46 0.85 -24.63
C SER A 270 25.22 1.60 -24.15
N LYS A 271 24.15 1.66 -24.95
CA LYS A 271 22.89 2.30 -24.58
C LYS A 271 22.05 1.49 -23.59
N LEU A 272 22.20 0.17 -23.56
CA LEU A 272 21.60 -0.67 -22.51
C LEU A 272 22.13 -0.40 -21.10
N ARG A 273 23.25 0.31 -20.95
CA ARG A 273 23.80 0.70 -19.65
C ARG A 273 23.46 2.14 -19.27
N ASP A 274 22.82 2.89 -20.15
CA ASP A 274 22.43 4.27 -19.94
C ASP A 274 20.96 4.31 -19.51
N GLY A 275 20.72 4.17 -18.20
CA GLY A 275 19.36 4.13 -17.65
C GLY A 275 18.51 5.36 -17.99
N ARG A 276 19.15 6.53 -18.19
CA ARG A 276 18.45 7.75 -18.63
C ARG A 276 17.99 7.64 -20.07
N TRP A 277 18.84 7.11 -20.94
CA TRP A 277 18.48 6.91 -22.34
C TRP A 277 17.39 5.84 -22.48
N ILE A 278 17.49 4.74 -21.72
CA ILE A 278 16.48 3.68 -21.71
C ILE A 278 15.14 4.20 -21.21
N SER A 279 15.11 4.96 -20.11
CA SER A 279 13.83 5.48 -19.58
C SER A 279 13.13 6.40 -20.58
N GLN A 280 13.88 7.19 -21.34
CA GLN A 280 13.33 8.02 -22.43
C GLN A 280 12.67 7.19 -23.52
N GLN A 281 13.12 5.95 -23.77
CA GLN A 281 12.50 5.06 -24.76
C GLN A 281 11.14 4.53 -24.34
N PHE A 282 10.72 4.72 -23.08
CA PHE A 282 9.37 4.37 -22.63
C PHE A 282 8.38 5.53 -22.76
N LEU A 283 8.84 6.78 -22.72
CA LEU A 283 7.96 7.96 -22.64
C LEU A 283 7.17 8.17 -23.93
N ASN A 284 5.92 8.60 -23.79
CA ASN A 284 4.97 8.86 -24.88
C ASN A 284 4.78 7.67 -25.84
N ARG A 285 4.86 6.43 -25.33
CA ARG A 285 4.66 5.21 -26.12
C ARG A 285 3.53 4.38 -25.56
N THR A 286 2.79 3.80 -26.49
CA THR A 286 1.80 2.75 -26.22
C THR A 286 2.45 1.40 -26.53
N PHE A 287 2.38 0.50 -25.57
CA PHE A 287 2.81 -0.89 -25.72
C PHE A 287 1.57 -1.74 -25.86
N LEU A 288 1.40 -2.31 -27.05
CA LEU A 288 0.28 -3.19 -27.34
C LEU A 288 0.47 -4.48 -26.55
N ALA A 289 -0.47 -4.77 -25.65
CA ALA A 289 -0.46 -6.03 -24.94
C ALA A 289 -1.01 -7.10 -25.88
N PRO A 290 -0.21 -8.11 -26.27
CA PRO A 290 -0.73 -9.19 -27.09
C PRO A 290 -1.78 -9.98 -26.28
N GLY A 291 -2.76 -10.56 -26.97
CA GLY A 291 -3.86 -11.29 -26.31
C GLY A 291 -5.06 -10.43 -25.86
N GLY A 292 -5.12 -9.15 -26.21
CA GLY A 292 -6.30 -8.30 -25.96
C GLY A 292 -6.45 -7.82 -24.51
N LEU A 293 -5.35 -7.90 -23.75
CA LEU A 293 -5.20 -7.12 -22.53
C LEU A 293 -5.06 -5.63 -22.89
N SER A 294 -5.30 -4.75 -21.93
CA SER A 294 -5.37 -3.33 -22.24
C SER A 294 -3.99 -2.75 -22.56
N ASP A 295 -3.92 -1.92 -23.60
CA ASP A 295 -2.68 -1.27 -24.00
C ASP A 295 -2.09 -0.45 -22.85
N VAL A 296 -0.78 -0.56 -22.65
CA VAL A 296 -0.06 0.21 -21.63
C VAL A 296 0.52 1.46 -22.28
N TYR A 297 0.00 2.63 -21.92
CA TYR A 297 0.59 3.90 -22.34
C TYR A 297 1.45 4.49 -21.22
N VAL A 298 2.67 4.89 -21.53
CA VAL A 298 3.53 5.65 -20.60
C VAL A 298 3.58 7.09 -21.11
N ASP A 299 3.14 8.05 -20.29
CA ASP A 299 3.07 9.45 -20.72
C ASP A 299 4.42 10.17 -20.66
N SER A 300 4.43 11.46 -21.03
CA SER A 300 5.62 12.29 -21.08
C SER A 300 6.32 12.47 -19.74
N HIS A 301 5.64 12.19 -18.63
CA HIS A 301 6.16 12.31 -17.27
C HIS A 301 6.64 10.96 -16.71
N GLY A 302 6.58 9.89 -17.51
CA GLY A 302 6.93 8.54 -17.06
C GLY A 302 5.85 7.88 -16.23
N VAL A 303 4.63 8.42 -16.23
CA VAL A 303 3.50 7.83 -15.52
C VAL A 303 2.83 6.81 -16.43
N ARG A 304 2.77 5.56 -15.96
CA ARG A 304 1.98 4.50 -16.59
C ARG A 304 0.50 4.86 -16.50
N ARG A 305 -0.18 4.88 -17.63
CA ARG A 305 -1.64 5.01 -17.73
C ARG A 305 -2.20 3.66 -18.10
N GLU A 306 -2.74 2.98 -17.10
CA GLU A 306 -3.44 1.72 -17.29
C GLU A 306 -4.86 2.01 -17.78
N SER A 307 -5.23 1.38 -18.90
CA SER A 307 -6.63 1.35 -19.32
C SER A 307 -7.32 0.26 -18.48
N LEU A 308 -8.02 0.67 -17.42
CA LEU A 308 -8.84 -0.26 -16.63
C LEU A 308 -9.94 -0.83 -17.52
N SER A 309 -9.92 -2.14 -17.76
CA SER A 309 -10.98 -2.82 -18.52
C SER A 309 -11.99 -3.44 -17.57
N VAL A 310 -13.27 -3.24 -17.85
CA VAL A 310 -14.35 -3.99 -17.21
C VAL A 310 -14.73 -5.11 -18.17
N SER A 311 -14.61 -6.34 -17.72
CA SER A 311 -14.98 -7.52 -18.51
C SER A 311 -16.11 -8.29 -17.85
N HIS A 312 -17.00 -8.87 -18.65
CA HIS A 312 -18.08 -9.72 -18.18
C HIS A 312 -18.12 -11.03 -18.96
N PHE A 313 -18.70 -12.07 -18.36
CA PHE A 313 -18.98 -13.34 -19.02
C PHE A 313 -20.43 -13.34 -19.53
N THR A 314 -20.63 -13.69 -20.79
CA THR A 314 -21.97 -13.84 -21.37
C THR A 314 -22.43 -15.29 -21.23
N GLY A 315 -23.52 -15.55 -20.50
CA GLY A 315 -23.94 -16.93 -20.13
C GLY A 315 -24.21 -17.93 -21.27
N GLU A 316 -24.31 -17.50 -22.54
CA GLU A 316 -24.49 -18.43 -23.69
C GLU A 316 -23.17 -19.07 -24.15
N ASN A 317 -22.04 -18.40 -23.96
CA ASN A 317 -20.71 -18.90 -24.34
C ASN A 317 -19.74 -18.45 -23.25
N VAL A 318 -18.94 -19.35 -22.68
CA VAL A 318 -17.91 -19.06 -21.63
C VAL A 318 -16.85 -18.03 -22.10
N SER A 319 -17.01 -17.45 -23.30
CA SER A 319 -16.25 -16.31 -23.80
C SER A 319 -16.41 -15.07 -22.91
N ARG A 320 -15.28 -14.60 -22.37
CA ARG A 320 -15.12 -13.30 -21.73
C ARG A 320 -15.27 -12.20 -22.79
N LYS A 321 -16.16 -11.23 -22.57
CA LYS A 321 -16.20 -9.98 -23.33
C LYS A 321 -15.61 -8.85 -22.48
N SER A 322 -14.48 -8.30 -22.91
CA SER A 322 -13.93 -7.07 -22.35
C SER A 322 -14.57 -5.87 -23.05
N SER A 323 -15.08 -4.91 -22.29
CA SER A 323 -15.39 -3.59 -22.82
C SER A 323 -14.10 -2.76 -22.82
N PRO A 324 -13.69 -2.16 -23.94
CA PRO A 324 -12.52 -1.30 -23.99
C PRO A 324 -12.68 -0.14 -23.00
N GLY A 325 -11.85 -0.13 -21.95
CA GLY A 325 -11.79 0.97 -21.00
C GLY A 325 -11.18 2.19 -21.68
N GLN A 326 -11.95 3.27 -21.84
CA GLN A 326 -11.42 4.55 -22.29
C GLN A 326 -10.46 5.07 -21.22
N THR A 327 -9.27 5.55 -21.62
CA THR A 327 -8.24 6.08 -20.72
C THR A 327 -8.84 7.08 -19.74
N ILE A 328 -8.90 6.72 -18.46
CA ILE A 328 -9.61 7.48 -17.42
C ILE A 328 -8.79 8.73 -17.07
N THR A 329 -8.90 9.77 -17.88
CA THR A 329 -8.41 11.11 -17.52
C THR A 329 -9.48 11.95 -16.85
N ASN A 330 -10.76 11.52 -16.93
CA ASN A 330 -11.90 12.14 -16.30
C ASN A 330 -12.87 11.08 -15.78
N TYR A 331 -12.90 10.86 -14.45
CA TYR A 331 -13.82 9.94 -13.76
C TYR A 331 -15.32 10.20 -14.07
N LYS A 332 -15.65 11.35 -14.67
CA LYS A 332 -17.02 11.75 -14.98
C LYS A 332 -17.64 11.13 -16.23
N ASN A 333 -16.89 10.44 -17.10
CA ASN A 333 -17.41 10.03 -18.41
C ASN A 333 -17.63 8.51 -18.61
N CYS A 334 -17.48 7.69 -17.57
CA CYS A 334 -17.72 6.24 -17.65
C CYS A 334 -19.22 5.86 -17.60
N TRP A 335 -20.11 6.65 -18.21
CA TRP A 335 -21.58 6.49 -18.11
C TRP A 335 -22.25 5.90 -19.35
N THR A 336 -21.53 5.74 -20.46
CA THR A 336 -22.09 5.22 -21.73
C THR A 336 -21.87 3.70 -21.91
N CYS A 337 -21.87 2.91 -20.83
CA CYS A 337 -21.92 1.43 -20.91
C CYS A 337 -23.35 0.87 -21.07
N SER A 338 -24.32 1.73 -21.41
CA SER A 338 -25.77 1.45 -21.41
C SER A 338 -26.21 0.34 -22.37
N ASP A 339 -25.52 0.13 -23.51
CA ASP A 339 -26.21 -0.46 -24.66
C ASP A 339 -25.86 -1.93 -24.98
N THR A 340 -25.13 -2.65 -24.11
CA THR A 340 -24.67 -4.02 -24.43
C THR A 340 -25.34 -5.16 -23.65
N GLY A 341 -26.20 -4.88 -22.68
CA GLY A 341 -26.94 -5.92 -21.95
C GLY A 341 -28.24 -6.31 -22.66
N ARG A 342 -28.48 -7.61 -22.92
CA ARG A 342 -29.82 -8.13 -23.27
C ARG A 342 -30.76 -7.82 -22.08
N GLY A 343 -31.50 -6.71 -22.14
CA GLY A 343 -32.40 -6.27 -21.07
C GLY A 343 -32.22 -4.81 -20.59
N GLY A 344 -31.27 -4.05 -21.15
CA GLY A 344 -31.28 -2.57 -21.06
C GLY A 344 -30.81 -1.93 -19.76
N GLN A 345 -30.38 -2.68 -18.74
CA GLN A 345 -29.73 -2.12 -17.55
C GLN A 345 -28.40 -2.82 -17.28
N TRP A 346 -27.32 -2.05 -17.43
CA TRP A 346 -25.98 -2.42 -16.98
C TRP A 346 -25.60 -1.51 -15.79
N PRO A 347 -25.04 -2.05 -14.70
CA PRO A 347 -24.71 -3.47 -14.48
C PRO A 347 -25.95 -4.35 -14.22
N PRO A 348 -25.84 -5.68 -14.42
CA PRO A 348 -26.95 -6.61 -14.20
C PRO A 348 -27.42 -6.58 -12.74
N PRO A 349 -28.72 -6.83 -12.48
CA PRO A 349 -29.23 -6.94 -11.12
C PRO A 349 -28.62 -8.14 -10.37
N ASN A 350 -28.46 -8.00 -9.05
CA ASN A 350 -27.84 -8.97 -8.14
C ASN A 350 -28.39 -10.40 -8.18
N GLU A 351 -29.67 -10.53 -8.53
CA GLU A 351 -30.34 -11.81 -8.60
C GLU A 351 -30.69 -12.12 -10.06
N PRO A 352 -30.51 -13.38 -10.50
CA PRO A 352 -31.18 -13.82 -11.72
C PRO A 352 -32.65 -13.45 -11.65
N LEU A 353 -33.27 -13.13 -12.79
CA LEU A 353 -34.74 -13.05 -12.92
C LEU A 353 -35.48 -14.27 -12.32
N CYS A 354 -34.76 -15.37 -12.08
CA CYS A 354 -35.22 -16.65 -11.61
C CYS A 354 -34.64 -17.11 -10.24
N GLY A 355 -33.86 -16.27 -9.56
CA GLY A 355 -33.11 -16.65 -8.35
C GLY A 355 -32.01 -17.71 -8.62
N PHE A 356 -31.09 -17.90 -7.66
CA PHE A 356 -29.94 -18.81 -7.82
C PHE A 356 -30.31 -20.30 -7.77
N THR A 357 -31.51 -20.63 -7.27
CA THR A 357 -31.97 -22.00 -7.02
C THR A 357 -33.07 -22.46 -7.98
N HIS A 358 -33.37 -21.71 -9.06
CA HIS A 358 -34.50 -21.95 -9.96
C HIS A 358 -35.90 -21.97 -9.29
N LEU A 359 -35.98 -21.74 -7.98
CA LEU A 359 -37.21 -21.84 -7.19
C LEU A 359 -38.14 -20.63 -7.34
N HIS A 360 -37.69 -19.54 -7.95
CA HIS A 360 -38.47 -18.31 -8.11
C HIS A 360 -39.12 -18.12 -9.49
N CYS A 361 -38.97 -19.06 -10.43
CA CYS A 361 -39.56 -18.95 -11.77
C CYS A 361 -41.03 -19.42 -11.88
N SER A 362 -41.78 -19.52 -10.78
CA SER A 362 -43.19 -19.96 -10.82
C SER A 362 -44.16 -18.79 -10.60
N GLU A 363 -44.67 -18.28 -11.72
CA GLU A 363 -45.97 -17.63 -11.96
C GLU A 363 -46.42 -16.38 -11.15
N THR A 364 -46.32 -15.22 -11.82
CA THR A 364 -47.30 -14.10 -11.91
C THR A 364 -47.70 -13.28 -10.66
N PRO A 365 -48.17 -12.01 -10.86
CA PRO A 365 -47.87 -10.91 -9.96
C PRO A 365 -48.91 -10.71 -8.86
N ALA A 366 -48.45 -10.61 -7.61
CA ALA A 366 -49.22 -9.98 -6.55
C ALA A 366 -49.07 -8.45 -6.64
N VAL A 367 -49.98 -7.87 -7.41
CA VAL A 367 -50.42 -6.48 -7.27
C VAL A 367 -50.81 -6.21 -5.81
N LEU A 368 -50.37 -5.06 -5.30
CA LEU A 368 -50.85 -4.32 -4.13
C LEU A 368 -51.59 -5.14 -3.04
N GLN A 369 -50.94 -5.35 -1.89
CA GLN A 369 -51.68 -5.35 -0.62
C GLN A 369 -50.78 -4.97 0.57
N GLY A 370 -51.02 -3.75 1.07
CA GLY A 370 -51.00 -3.41 2.50
C GLY A 370 -49.74 -3.63 3.32
N GLY A 371 -48.81 -2.67 3.31
CA GLY A 371 -47.75 -2.64 4.33
C GLY A 371 -47.01 -1.31 4.49
N GLY A 372 -46.98 -0.47 3.45
CA GLY A 372 -46.11 0.72 3.43
C GLY A 372 -46.54 1.90 4.31
N LEU A 373 -47.81 2.01 4.68
CA LEU A 373 -48.29 3.17 5.47
C LEU A 373 -48.14 3.00 6.98
N ALA A 374 -48.08 1.78 7.51
CA ALA A 374 -47.91 1.55 8.95
C ALA A 374 -46.48 1.81 9.43
N ALA A 375 -45.47 1.56 8.59
CA ALA A 375 -44.06 1.71 8.96
C ALA A 375 -43.59 3.17 9.06
N VAL A 376 -44.30 4.12 8.43
CA VAL A 376 -43.94 5.55 8.45
C VAL A 376 -44.64 6.31 9.58
N LEU A 377 -45.86 5.90 9.97
CA LEU A 377 -46.63 6.61 10.99
C LEU A 377 -46.15 6.34 12.43
N ILE A 378 -45.63 5.14 12.71
CA ILE A 378 -45.15 4.77 14.05
C ILE A 378 -43.92 5.61 14.48
N PRO A 379 -42.85 5.78 13.69
CA PRO A 379 -41.72 6.60 14.11
C PRO A 379 -42.04 8.10 14.21
N MET A 380 -42.97 8.62 13.39
CA MET A 380 -43.38 10.04 13.50
C MET A 380 -44.10 10.33 14.81
N THR A 381 -44.99 9.44 15.27
CA THR A 381 -45.71 9.66 16.54
C THR A 381 -44.79 9.61 17.76
N VAL A 382 -43.80 8.71 17.76
CA VAL A 382 -42.78 8.63 18.82
C VAL A 382 -41.85 9.86 18.80
N GLY A 383 -41.46 10.33 17.61
CA GLY A 383 -40.62 11.52 17.47
C GLY A 383 -41.31 12.79 17.98
N VAL A 384 -42.60 12.99 17.68
CA VAL A 384 -43.37 14.14 18.16
C VAL A 384 -43.56 14.10 19.67
N ALA A 385 -43.85 12.92 20.25
CA ALA A 385 -43.96 12.77 21.69
C ALA A 385 -42.63 13.07 22.41
N GLY A 386 -41.51 12.59 21.88
CA GLY A 386 -40.16 12.89 22.40
C GLY A 386 -39.82 14.38 22.35
N LEU A 387 -40.18 15.07 21.26
CA LEU A 387 -39.95 16.50 21.11
C LEU A 387 -40.77 17.33 22.12
N VAL A 388 -42.02 16.95 22.37
CA VAL A 388 -42.88 17.63 23.37
C VAL A 388 -42.32 17.48 24.78
N VAL A 389 -41.80 16.31 25.14
CA VAL A 389 -41.15 16.08 26.45
C VAL A 389 -39.86 16.90 26.57
N ALA A 390 -39.04 16.95 25.52
CA ALA A 390 -37.81 17.75 25.50
C ALA A 390 -38.12 19.26 25.67
N ILE A 391 -39.13 19.78 24.97
CA ILE A 391 -39.55 21.19 25.08
C ILE A 391 -40.09 21.50 26.48
N ARG A 392 -40.88 20.60 27.09
CA ARG A 392 -41.37 20.77 28.47
C ARG A 392 -40.23 20.79 29.48
N LYS A 393 -39.24 19.90 29.33
CA LYS A 393 -38.08 19.84 30.23
C LYS A 393 -37.17 21.07 30.07
N PHE A 394 -36.99 21.56 28.84
CA PHE A 394 -36.22 22.76 28.57
C PHE A 394 -36.90 24.03 29.09
N ARG A 395 -38.24 24.10 29.02
CA ARG A 395 -39.02 25.19 29.63
C ARG A 395 -38.99 25.15 31.16
N SER A 396 -38.98 23.97 31.78
CA SER A 396 -38.85 23.82 33.23
C SER A 396 -37.49 24.31 33.77
N HIS A 397 -36.41 24.17 32.99
CA HIS A 397 -35.08 24.64 33.40
C HIS A 397 -34.83 26.14 33.24
N ARG A 398 -35.70 26.87 32.52
CA ARG A 398 -35.57 28.33 32.39
C ARG A 398 -36.23 29.12 33.53
N ALA A 399 -36.84 28.45 34.51
CA ALA A 399 -37.53 29.09 35.63
C ALA A 399 -36.71 29.15 36.94
N THR A 400 -35.40 28.91 36.91
CA THR A 400 -34.51 29.25 38.04
C THR A 400 -33.88 30.62 37.78
N PRO A 401 -34.25 31.67 38.55
CA PRO A 401 -33.61 32.98 38.46
C PRO A 401 -32.14 32.84 38.85
N TRP A 402 -31.26 33.32 37.98
CA TRP A 402 -29.85 33.50 38.29
C TRP A 402 -29.72 34.63 39.32
N THR A 403 -29.73 34.27 40.60
CA THR A 403 -29.22 35.14 41.66
C THR A 403 -27.70 34.95 41.74
N SER A 404 -27.02 36.02 41.41
CA SER A 404 -25.61 36.34 41.67
C SER A 404 -25.04 35.75 42.95
N SER A 405 -23.84 35.17 42.86
CA SER A 405 -22.84 35.27 43.93
C SER A 405 -21.42 35.29 43.35
N PRO A 406 -20.49 36.08 43.92
CA PRO A 406 -19.25 36.46 43.25
C PRO A 406 -17.99 35.74 43.82
N TYR A 407 -16.92 35.78 43.01
CA TYR A 407 -15.50 35.53 43.31
C TYR A 407 -15.07 34.18 43.93
N ASN A 408 -14.24 33.43 43.18
CA ASN A 408 -12.92 33.03 43.70
C ASN A 408 -11.95 32.67 42.55
N LEU A 409 -11.06 33.61 42.22
CA LEU A 409 -9.84 33.36 41.46
C LEU A 409 -8.79 32.88 42.45
N ASN A 410 -8.49 31.58 42.46
CA ASN A 410 -7.22 31.04 42.96
C ASN A 410 -7.01 29.62 42.43
N SER A 411 -5.74 29.22 42.35
CA SER A 411 -5.17 27.92 41.94
C SER A 411 -5.05 27.62 40.43
N LEU A 412 -4.08 28.33 39.85
CA LEU A 412 -3.11 27.80 38.90
C LEU A 412 -2.44 26.52 39.48
N CYS A 413 -2.42 25.42 38.72
CA CYS A 413 -1.45 24.34 38.92
C CYS A 413 -1.08 23.75 37.54
N LEU A 414 0.05 24.25 37.03
CA LEU A 414 0.85 23.64 35.99
C LEU A 414 1.52 22.38 36.57
N VAL A 415 1.19 21.20 36.03
CA VAL A 415 1.95 19.97 36.28
C VAL A 415 2.88 19.78 35.09
N LEU A 416 4.17 20.07 35.30
CA LEU A 416 5.26 19.58 34.45
C LEU A 416 5.79 18.28 35.07
N PRO A 417 5.98 17.20 34.31
CA PRO A 417 6.70 16.03 34.82
C PRO A 417 8.21 16.29 34.82
N GLY A 418 8.78 16.25 36.03
CA GLY A 418 10.21 16.34 36.29
C GLY A 418 10.95 15.04 35.98
N PHE A 419 12.16 15.22 35.46
CA PHE A 419 13.25 14.25 35.43
C PHE A 419 13.69 13.91 36.87
N GLU A 420 13.81 12.62 37.19
CA GLU A 420 14.59 12.14 38.34
C GLU A 420 15.84 11.37 37.85
N PRO A 421 17.01 11.58 38.48
CA PRO A 421 18.21 10.80 38.23
C PRO A 421 18.25 9.55 39.13
N TYR A 422 18.54 8.40 38.53
CA TYR A 422 18.85 7.17 39.24
C TYR A 422 20.36 7.10 39.51
N ASP A 423 20.76 7.17 40.78
CA ASP A 423 22.06 6.70 41.26
C ASP A 423 21.89 5.92 42.57
N GLY A 424 22.43 4.70 42.60
CA GLY A 424 23.27 4.28 43.71
C GLY A 424 22.72 3.36 44.80
N ARG A 425 23.07 2.06 44.65
CA ARG A 425 23.45 1.08 45.71
C ARG A 425 22.26 0.48 46.53
N SER A 426 22.19 -0.81 46.86
CA SER A 426 23.19 -1.85 47.07
C SER A 426 22.51 -3.23 47.01
N PHE A 427 23.17 -4.26 46.48
CA PHE A 427 23.16 -5.61 47.07
C PHE A 427 24.34 -6.44 46.55
N PHE A 428 25.11 -6.96 47.50
CA PHE A 428 26.31 -7.77 47.35
C PHE A 428 25.97 -9.19 46.85
N ASN A 429 26.73 -9.72 45.88
CA ASN A 429 27.56 -10.92 46.08
C ASN A 429 28.43 -11.29 44.85
N ARG A 430 29.74 -11.03 45.01
CA ARG A 430 30.89 -11.94 44.83
C ARG A 430 31.30 -12.54 43.46
N LEU A 431 32.63 -12.38 43.24
CA LEU A 431 33.63 -13.25 42.55
C LEU A 431 33.58 -13.25 41.01
N LEU A 432 34.67 -13.15 40.23
CA LEU A 432 36.13 -13.28 40.46
C LEU A 432 36.90 -12.53 39.36
N CYS A 433 38.08 -12.01 39.73
CA CYS A 433 39.10 -11.45 38.84
C CYS A 433 39.85 -12.53 38.03
N TYR A 434 40.15 -12.27 36.75
CA TYR A 434 41.43 -11.72 36.29
C TYR A 434 41.22 -10.91 35.02
#